data_AF-A0A2D3RH48-F1
#
_entry.id   AF-A0A2D3RH48-F1
#
_cell.length_a   1.000
_cell.length_b   1.000
_cell.length_c   1.000
_cell.angle_alpha   90.00
_cell.angle_beta   90.00
_cell.angle_gamma   90.00
#
_symmetry.space_group_name_H-M   'P 1'
#
loop_
_entity.id
_entity.type
_entity.pdbx_description
1 polymer ?
#
loop_
_entity_poly.entity_id
_entity_poly.type
_entity_poly.pdbx_seq_one_letter_code
_entity_poly.pdbx_strand_id
1 'polypeptide(L)'
;MAQMKLEIGGRSFMVTCQDGEEAHLTKLAAMVDGKARESGDPAGLTESRMLLFTSLLLADELHSAQSANAAPVQADAPAKPDPMDEKAIAALEKLADRAEQLANSLE
;
A
#
# COMPACT_ATOMS: atom_id res chain seq x y z
N MET A 1 34.35 -17.13 -2.89
CA MET A 1 33.72 -15.84 -2.56
C MET A 1 33.94 -14.91 -3.72
N ALA A 2 32.90 -14.69 -4.52
CA ALA A 2 32.94 -13.79 -5.66
C ALA A 2 32.39 -12.41 -5.26
N GLN A 3 32.82 -11.36 -5.96
CA GLN A 3 32.20 -10.04 -5.88
C GLN A 3 31.51 -9.77 -7.22
N MET A 4 30.28 -9.30 -7.16
CA MET A 4 29.52 -8.92 -8.34
C MET A 4 29.08 -7.45 -8.24
N LYS A 5 29.03 -6.79 -9.41
CA LYS A 5 28.52 -5.43 -9.55
C LYS A 5 27.03 -5.48 -9.88
N LEU A 6 26.22 -4.77 -9.11
CA LEU A 6 24.79 -4.58 -9.32
C LEU A 6 24.51 -3.11 -9.69
N GLU A 7 23.52 -2.87 -10.54
CA GLU A 7 23.10 -1.50 -10.89
C GLU A 7 21.66 -1.26 -10.42
N ILE A 8 21.48 -0.23 -9.61
CA ILE A 8 20.20 0.12 -8.97
C ILE A 8 20.04 1.63 -9.00
N GLY A 9 18.96 2.13 -9.59
CA GLY A 9 18.66 3.56 -9.66
C GLY A 9 19.74 4.36 -10.38
N GLY A 10 20.41 3.75 -11.37
CA GLY A 10 21.52 4.37 -12.11
C GLY A 10 22.86 4.41 -11.37
N ARG A 11 22.98 3.70 -10.23
CA ARG A 11 24.20 3.62 -9.42
C ARG A 11 24.73 2.20 -9.34
N SER A 12 26.06 2.04 -9.27
CA SER A 12 26.71 0.73 -9.14
C SER A 12 27.04 0.39 -7.69
N PHE A 13 26.70 -0.83 -7.28
CA PHE A 13 26.94 -1.39 -5.94
C PHE A 13 27.75 -2.68 -6.06
N MET A 14 28.73 -2.87 -5.18
CA MET A 14 29.52 -4.11 -5.10
C MET A 14 28.98 -4.99 -3.99
N VAL A 15 28.62 -6.23 -4.31
CA VAL A 15 28.07 -7.20 -3.36
C VAL A 15 28.88 -8.49 -3.42
N THR A 16 29.21 -9.03 -2.26
CA THR A 16 29.81 -10.36 -2.13
C THR A 16 28.73 -11.43 -2.27
N CYS A 17 28.93 -12.39 -3.16
CA CYS A 17 28.01 -13.51 -3.37
C CYS A 17 28.71 -14.85 -3.21
N GLN A 18 27.92 -15.88 -2.90
CA GLN A 18 28.39 -17.26 -2.95
C GLN A 18 28.31 -17.79 -4.38
N ASP A 19 29.11 -18.83 -4.65
CA ASP A 19 29.17 -19.46 -5.96
C ASP A 19 27.79 -20.06 -6.28
N GLY A 20 27.20 -19.64 -7.41
CA GLY A 20 25.87 -20.06 -7.85
C GLY A 20 24.69 -19.15 -7.44
N GLU A 21 24.90 -18.11 -6.62
CA GLU A 21 23.84 -17.17 -6.20
C GLU A 21 23.69 -15.96 -7.15
N GLU A 22 24.64 -15.76 -8.06
CA GLU A 22 24.75 -14.60 -8.94
C GLU A 22 23.47 -14.30 -9.72
N ALA A 23 22.84 -15.33 -10.29
CA ALA A 23 21.60 -15.20 -11.05
C ALA A 23 20.41 -14.79 -10.17
N HIS A 24 20.36 -15.26 -8.92
CA HIS A 24 19.32 -14.89 -7.97
C HIS A 24 19.50 -13.42 -7.54
N LEU A 25 20.71 -13.02 -7.17
CA LEU A 25 21.02 -11.64 -6.82
C LEU A 25 20.78 -10.66 -7.96
N THR A 26 21.08 -11.06 -9.21
CA THR A 26 20.77 -10.25 -10.39
C THR A 26 19.27 -9.99 -10.54
N LYS A 27 18.43 -11.01 -10.31
CA LYS A 27 16.96 -10.87 -10.34
C LYS A 27 16.48 -9.95 -9.22
N LEU A 28 16.98 -10.13 -8.00
CA LEU A 28 16.64 -9.27 -6.86
C LEU A 28 17.05 -7.82 -7.12
N ALA A 29 18.24 -7.59 -7.66
CA ALA A 29 18.71 -6.26 -8.02
C ALA A 29 17.81 -5.59 -9.05
N ALA A 30 17.34 -6.33 -10.07
CA ALA A 30 16.40 -5.81 -11.05
C ALA A 30 15.05 -5.41 -10.43
N MET A 31 14.56 -6.15 -9.43
CA MET A 31 13.35 -5.79 -8.69
C MET A 31 13.55 -4.49 -7.90
N VAL A 32 14.68 -4.37 -7.20
CA VAL A 32 15.02 -3.15 -6.45
C VAL A 32 15.21 -1.97 -7.39
N ASP A 33 15.86 -2.14 -8.55
CA ASP A 33 16.04 -1.09 -9.57
C ASP A 33 14.69 -0.62 -10.14
N GLY A 34 13.80 -1.56 -10.46
CA GLY A 34 12.43 -1.23 -10.89
C GLY A 34 11.72 -0.38 -9.85
N LYS A 35 11.76 -0.79 -8.58
CA LYS A 35 11.11 -0.05 -7.50
C LYS A 35 11.76 1.32 -7.23
N ALA A 36 13.08 1.42 -7.33
CA ALA A 36 13.80 2.68 -7.19
C ALA A 36 13.38 3.69 -8.26
N ARG A 37 13.13 3.24 -9.50
CA ARG A 37 12.62 4.10 -10.58
C ARG A 37 11.17 4.55 -10.39
N GLU A 38 10.33 3.73 -9.74
CA GLU A 38 8.95 4.11 -9.39
C GLU A 38 8.90 5.17 -8.30
N SER A 39 9.89 5.19 -7.39
CA SER A 39 9.94 6.11 -6.25
C SER A 39 10.23 7.59 -6.59
N GLY A 40 10.40 7.92 -7.88
CA GLY A 40 10.62 9.28 -8.39
C GLY A 40 11.87 9.38 -9.26
N ASP A 41 12.25 10.60 -9.66
CA ASP A 41 13.49 10.84 -10.40
C ASP A 41 14.71 10.52 -9.51
N PRO A 42 15.44 9.40 -9.77
CA PRO A 42 16.59 9.01 -8.97
C PRO A 42 17.70 10.07 -9.01
N ALA A 43 17.72 10.93 -10.03
CA ALA A 43 18.73 11.97 -10.20
C ALA A 43 18.56 13.14 -9.22
N GLY A 44 17.34 13.38 -8.71
CA GLY A 44 17.07 14.44 -7.74
C GLY A 44 17.31 14.06 -6.27
N LEU A 45 17.44 12.75 -5.99
CA LEU A 45 17.57 12.22 -4.63
C LEU A 45 19.01 11.81 -4.33
N THR A 46 19.43 11.96 -3.08
CA THR A 46 20.66 11.31 -2.61
C THR A 46 20.47 9.80 -2.61
N GLU A 47 21.57 9.07 -2.81
CA GLU A 47 21.58 7.60 -2.80
C GLU A 47 20.87 7.01 -1.57
N SER A 48 21.22 7.48 -0.38
CA SER A 48 20.63 6.98 0.87
C SER A 48 19.13 7.24 0.94
N ARG A 49 18.65 8.36 0.39
CA ARG A 49 17.22 8.71 0.40
C ARG A 49 16.45 7.87 -0.62
N MET A 50 17.01 7.65 -1.80
CA MET A 50 16.45 6.76 -2.82
C MET A 50 16.32 5.32 -2.28
N LEU A 51 17.39 4.80 -1.67
CA LEU A 51 17.40 3.46 -1.08
C LEU A 51 16.42 3.36 0.11
N LEU A 52 16.32 4.40 0.95
CA LEU A 52 15.35 4.44 2.05
C LEU A 52 13.92 4.33 1.52
N PHE A 53 13.54 5.16 0.54
CA PHE A 53 12.19 5.07 -0.03
C PHE A 53 11.94 3.72 -0.69
N THR A 54 12.87 3.25 -1.52
CA THR A 54 12.77 1.93 -2.16
C THR A 54 12.55 0.82 -1.14
N SER A 55 13.29 0.85 -0.02
CA SER A 55 13.16 -0.13 1.06
C SER A 55 11.80 -0.09 1.76
N LEU A 56 11.24 1.12 1.97
CA LEU A 56 9.92 1.28 2.58
C LEU A 56 8.81 0.78 1.65
N LEU A 57 8.92 1.04 0.34
CA LEU A 57 7.93 0.55 -0.63
C LEU A 57 7.96 -0.98 -0.73
N LEU A 58 9.14 -1.60 -0.80
CA LEU A 58 9.27 -3.06 -0.80
C LEU A 58 8.77 -3.69 0.51
N ALA A 59 8.98 -3.02 1.65
CA ALA A 59 8.46 -3.48 2.93
C ALA A 59 6.93 -3.43 2.99
N ASP A 60 6.32 -2.39 2.42
CA ASP A 60 4.86 -2.27 2.32
C ASP A 60 4.24 -3.35 1.42
N GLU A 61 4.86 -3.65 0.28
CA GLU A 61 4.44 -4.76 -0.59
C GLU A 61 4.54 -6.11 0.12
N LEU A 62 5.64 -6.35 0.84
CA LEU A 62 5.83 -7.56 1.61
C LEU A 62 4.80 -7.67 2.75
N HIS A 63 4.55 -6.58 3.47
CA HIS A 63 3.56 -6.51 4.53
C HIS A 63 2.15 -6.80 4.00
N SER A 64 1.80 -6.20 2.86
CA SER A 64 0.53 -6.41 2.16
C SER A 64 0.38 -7.86 1.70
N ALA A 65 1.41 -8.45 1.10
CA ALA A 65 1.41 -9.84 0.64
C ALA A 65 1.33 -10.86 1.79
N GLN A 66 1.96 -10.57 2.94
CA GLN A 66 1.85 -11.38 4.14
C GLN A 66 0.47 -11.27 4.77
N SER A 67 -0.11 -10.07 4.81
CA SER A 67 -1.45 -9.82 5.35
C SER A 67 -2.54 -10.45 4.49
N ALA A 68 -2.37 -10.51 3.17
CA ALA A 68 -3.29 -11.21 2.26
C ALA A 68 -3.21 -12.74 2.39
N ASN A 69 -2.06 -13.29 2.80
CA ASN A 69 -1.85 -14.72 3.02
C ASN A 69 -2.11 -15.17 4.46
N ALA A 70 -2.19 -14.24 5.41
CA ALA A 70 -2.80 -14.53 6.70
C ALA A 70 -4.24 -14.91 6.40
N ALA A 71 -4.61 -16.17 6.68
CA ALA A 71 -5.98 -16.67 6.62
C ALA A 71 -6.92 -15.57 7.12
N PRO A 72 -8.06 -15.31 6.46
CA PRO A 72 -8.89 -14.16 6.78
C PRO A 72 -9.13 -14.20 8.27
N VAL A 73 -8.40 -13.35 9.01
CA VAL A 73 -8.86 -12.87 10.28
C VAL A 73 -10.22 -12.36 9.91
N GLN A 74 -11.25 -12.92 10.51
CA GLN A 74 -12.61 -12.45 10.35
C GLN A 74 -12.54 -10.96 10.67
N ALA A 75 -12.29 -10.16 9.64
CA ALA A 75 -12.50 -8.74 9.65
C ALA A 75 -13.96 -8.69 10.00
N ASP A 76 -14.19 -8.17 11.21
CA ASP A 76 -15.49 -7.86 11.77
C ASP A 76 -16.50 -7.83 10.63
N ALA A 77 -17.36 -8.86 10.57
CA ALA A 77 -18.56 -8.74 9.74
C ALA A 77 -19.12 -7.36 10.09
N PRO A 78 -19.41 -6.48 9.10
CA PRO A 78 -19.84 -5.12 9.39
C PRO A 78 -20.89 -5.24 10.48
N ALA A 79 -20.60 -4.66 11.65
CA ALA A 79 -21.43 -4.81 12.84
C ALA A 79 -22.85 -4.59 12.35
N LYS A 80 -23.70 -5.64 12.46
CA LYS A 80 -25.11 -5.51 12.06
C LYS A 80 -25.58 -4.21 12.67
N PRO A 81 -26.11 -3.25 11.88
CA PRO A 81 -26.49 -1.96 12.41
C PRO A 81 -27.36 -2.21 13.63
N ASP A 82 -27.00 -1.59 14.76
CA ASP A 82 -27.74 -1.80 15.99
C ASP A 82 -29.21 -1.50 15.68
N PRO A 83 -30.18 -2.31 16.14
CA PRO A 83 -31.59 -2.10 15.83
C PRO A 83 -32.12 -0.73 16.32
N MET A 84 -31.34 0.00 17.13
CA MET A 84 -31.58 1.41 17.45
C MET A 84 -31.20 2.36 16.31
N ASP A 85 -30.12 2.09 15.57
CA ASP A 85 -29.69 2.90 14.42
C ASP A 85 -30.68 2.81 13.26
N GLU A 86 -31.22 1.62 12.99
CA GLU A 86 -32.23 1.44 11.93
C GLU A 86 -33.52 2.25 12.22
N LYS A 87 -33.92 2.30 13.50
CA LYS A 87 -35.05 3.14 13.93
C LYS A 87 -34.72 4.64 13.89
N ALA A 88 -33.48 5.02 14.20
CA ALA A 88 -33.03 6.41 14.12
C ALA A 88 -32.99 6.92 12.68
N ILE A 89 -32.51 6.10 11.74
CA ILE A 89 -32.50 6.40 10.30
C ILE A 89 -33.94 6.56 9.78
N ALA A 90 -34.83 5.61 10.09
CA ALA A 90 -36.23 5.70 9.68
C ALA A 90 -36.97 6.92 10.29
N ALA A 91 -36.57 7.37 11.50
CA ALA A 91 -37.13 8.57 12.11
C ALA A 91 -36.61 9.86 11.43
N LEU A 92 -35.34 9.87 11.01
CA LEU A 92 -34.73 10.98 10.27
C LEU A 92 -35.37 11.15 8.88
N GLU A 93 -35.60 10.06 8.16
CA GLU A 93 -36.29 10.08 6.86
C GLU A 93 -37.70 10.68 6.98
N LYS A 94 -38.49 10.22 7.95
CA LYS A 94 -39.83 10.78 8.21
C LYS A 94 -39.81 12.25 8.58
N LEU A 95 -38.76 12.71 9.27
CA LEU A 95 -38.61 14.12 9.62
C LEU A 95 -38.30 14.96 8.37
N ALA A 96 -37.46 14.44 7.47
CA ALA A 96 -37.17 15.07 6.19
C ALA A 96 -38.44 15.21 5.33
N ASP A 97 -39.25 14.16 5.22
CA ASP A 97 -40.52 14.19 4.48
C ASP A 97 -41.48 15.28 5.03
N ARG A 98 -41.57 15.39 6.36
CA ARG A 98 -42.42 16.41 7.00
C ARG A 98 -41.88 17.82 6.79
N ALA A 99 -40.56 17.99 6.76
CA ALA A 99 -39.93 19.27 6.46
C ALA A 99 -40.22 19.70 5.00
N GLU A 100 -40.15 18.77 4.06
CA GLU A 100 -40.48 19.03 2.65
C GLU A 100 -41.97 19.35 2.46
N GLN A 101 -42.86 18.63 3.13
CA GLN A 101 -44.30 18.93 3.11
C GLN A 101 -44.63 20.31 3.68
N LEU A 102 -43.95 20.72 4.77
CA LEU A 102 -44.11 22.05 5.33
C LEU A 102 -43.59 23.13 4.39
N ALA A 103 -42.43 22.91 3.76
CA ALA A 103 -41.87 23.83 2.77
C ALA A 103 -42.84 24.03 1.59
N ASN A 104 -43.38 22.94 1.03
CA ASN A 104 -44.35 22.99 -0.07
C ASN A 104 -45.69 23.61 0.34
N SER A 105 -46.04 23.63 1.63
CA SER A 105 -47.26 24.29 2.12
C SER A 105 -47.13 25.80 2.30
N LEU A 106 -45.90 26.33 2.22
CA LEU A 106 -45.60 27.75 2.36
C LEU A 106 -45.32 28.44 1.00
N GLU A 107 -45.27 27.69 -0.09
CA GLU A 107 -45.29 28.18 -1.48
C GLU A 107 -46.73 28.33 -2.00
#